data_AF-A0A7X3Y8Q1-F1
#
_entry.id   AF-A0A7X3Y8Q1-F1
#
_cell.length_a   1.000
_cell.length_b   1.000
_cell.length_c   1.000
_cell.angle_alpha   90.00
_cell.angle_beta   90.00
_cell.angle_gamma   90.00
#
_symmetry.space_group_name_H-M   'P 1'
#
loop_
_entity.id
_entity.type
_entity.pdbx_description
1 polymer ?
#
loop_
_entity_poly.entity_id
_entity_poly.type
_entity_poly.pdbx_seq_one_letter_code
_entity_poly.pdbx_strand_id
1 'polypeptide(L)'
;MAAFGGRGKGAGDDGSGAMKIEERIEGSAVVVSAAGRLDAAGAHELEARITAVARAGYSRVALDCSEIGYMSSAGLRALLLGARACLQAGSEFAVAALQPECRSILDATGLLMVLDCPETVEAALAGPAAGSSPQPEPQDTQGIDIAERQLGRAVLLTLDGRLEGRSAPILTERIFAAVGRGNARVVLDCRQMGYVDSSGLRALLVSAKLCNDKGGRLVLAALSPECQSIIDMGGFTSIIDYFDTREAALTALG
;
A
#
# COMPACT_ATOMS: atom_id res chain seq x y z
N MET A 1 67.23 1.64 -8.20
CA MET A 1 66.28 1.85 -9.32
C MET A 1 65.17 0.80 -9.19
N ALA A 2 63.93 1.27 -9.13
CA ALA A 2 62.66 0.54 -9.19
C ALA A 2 62.56 -0.32 -10.47
N ALA A 3 61.67 -1.28 -10.72
CA ALA A 3 60.46 -1.86 -10.11
C ALA A 3 60.16 -3.15 -10.92
N PHE A 4 59.45 -4.14 -10.35
CA PHE A 4 58.20 -4.67 -10.93
C PHE A 4 57.53 -5.74 -10.05
N GLY A 5 56.42 -5.33 -9.43
CA GLY A 5 55.16 -6.07 -9.21
C GLY A 5 55.19 -7.58 -9.02
N GLY A 6 55.30 -8.02 -7.76
CA GLY A 6 54.81 -9.32 -7.35
C GLY A 6 53.28 -9.37 -7.35
N ARG A 7 52.72 -10.41 -7.97
CA ARG A 7 51.32 -10.84 -7.79
C ARG A 7 51.14 -11.31 -6.36
N GLY A 8 50.62 -10.43 -5.50
CA GLY A 8 50.19 -10.75 -4.15
C GLY A 8 48.75 -11.25 -4.14
N LYS A 9 48.56 -12.51 -3.73
CA LYS A 9 47.31 -13.04 -3.22
C LYS A 9 46.89 -12.26 -1.96
N GLY A 10 45.61 -11.91 -1.87
CA GLY A 10 44.91 -11.62 -0.62
C GLY A 10 44.85 -10.15 -0.21
N ALA A 11 43.79 -9.45 -0.62
CA ALA A 11 43.19 -8.41 0.19
C ALA A 11 41.76 -8.89 0.49
N GLY A 12 41.48 -9.09 1.78
CA GLY A 12 40.19 -9.59 2.25
C GLY A 12 39.06 -8.66 1.82
N ASP A 13 37.97 -9.29 1.39
CA ASP A 13 36.63 -8.72 1.42
C ASP A 13 36.31 -8.41 2.89
N ASP A 14 36.49 -7.15 3.27
CA ASP A 14 36.12 -6.65 4.56
C ASP A 14 34.61 -6.45 4.57
N GLY A 15 33.90 -7.36 5.24
CA GLY A 15 32.45 -7.30 5.50
C GLY A 15 32.02 -6.11 6.37
N SER A 16 32.42 -4.89 6.01
CA SER A 16 32.04 -3.61 6.60
C SER A 16 31.28 -2.76 5.58
N GLY A 17 30.20 -3.32 5.02
CA GLY A 17 29.32 -2.59 4.11
C GLY A 17 28.47 -1.54 4.85
N ALA A 18 29.10 -0.48 5.35
CA ALA A 18 28.40 0.64 6.00
C ALA A 18 27.37 1.25 5.04
N MET A 19 26.18 1.54 5.55
CA MET A 19 25.12 2.17 4.79
C MET A 19 25.55 3.61 4.45
N LYS A 20 25.36 4.01 3.20
CA LYS A 20 25.55 5.40 2.78
C LYS A 20 24.19 5.98 2.45
N ILE A 21 23.91 7.16 2.98
CA ILE A 21 22.65 7.86 2.79
C ILE A 21 22.95 9.27 2.31
N GLU A 22 22.42 9.62 1.15
CA GLU A 22 22.49 10.96 0.57
C GLU A 22 21.08 11.53 0.39
N GLU A 23 20.96 12.85 0.52
CA GLU A 23 19.69 13.55 0.42
C GLU A 23 19.75 14.60 -0.68
N ARG A 24 18.77 14.55 -1.58
CA ARG A 24 18.60 15.52 -2.67
C ARG A 24 17.22 16.14 -2.57
N ILE A 25 17.15 17.45 -2.40
CA ILE A 25 15.89 18.19 -2.37
C ILE A 25 15.44 18.48 -3.80
N GLU A 26 14.20 18.17 -4.11
CA GLU A 26 13.56 18.44 -5.40
C GLU A 26 12.21 19.13 -5.21
N GLY A 27 12.24 20.46 -5.30
CA GLY A 27 11.03 21.27 -5.10
C GLY A 27 10.47 21.11 -3.68
N SER A 28 9.25 20.56 -3.58
CA SER A 28 8.60 20.25 -2.29
C SER A 28 8.85 18.82 -1.81
N ALA A 29 9.55 17.99 -2.60
CA ALA A 29 9.88 16.62 -2.27
C ALA A 29 11.39 16.47 -1.98
N VAL A 30 11.75 15.31 -1.43
CA VAL A 30 13.12 14.97 -1.09
C VAL A 30 13.39 13.51 -1.46
N VAL A 31 14.50 13.29 -2.16
CA VAL A 31 15.05 11.97 -2.45
C VAL A 31 16.05 11.62 -1.37
N VAL A 32 15.89 10.44 -0.78
CA VAL A 32 16.86 9.84 0.14
C VAL A 32 17.46 8.65 -0.59
N SER A 33 18.67 8.79 -1.12
CA SER A 33 19.38 7.70 -1.80
C SER A 33 20.17 6.88 -0.79
N ALA A 34 19.90 5.58 -0.79
CA ALA A 34 20.47 4.65 0.16
C ALA A 34 21.26 3.55 -0.56
N ALA A 35 22.54 3.41 -0.20
CA ALA A 35 23.44 2.42 -0.78
C ALA A 35 23.98 1.46 0.29
N GLY A 36 24.03 0.18 -0.04
CA GLY A 36 24.58 -0.87 0.82
C GLY A 36 23.53 -1.89 1.29
N ARG A 37 23.55 -2.22 2.59
CA ARG A 37 22.72 -3.30 3.15
C ARG A 37 21.73 -2.74 4.16
N LEU A 38 20.47 -3.13 4.03
CA LEU A 38 19.42 -2.81 5.00
C LEU A 38 19.29 -3.92 6.06
N ASP A 39 20.38 -4.13 6.79
CA ASP A 39 20.45 -4.96 8.00
C ASP A 39 20.11 -4.15 9.26
N ALA A 40 20.38 -4.67 10.46
CA ALA A 40 20.05 -3.97 11.70
C ALA A 40 20.77 -2.64 11.88
N ALA A 41 22.02 -2.51 11.40
CA ALA A 41 22.79 -1.28 11.51
C ALA A 41 22.27 -0.25 10.48
N GLY A 42 22.16 -0.67 9.22
CA GLY A 42 21.61 0.19 8.15
C GLY A 42 20.17 0.62 8.42
N ALA A 43 19.34 -0.27 8.96
CA ALA A 43 17.96 0.05 9.35
C ALA A 43 17.89 1.20 10.37
N HIS A 44 18.78 1.21 11.36
CA HIS A 44 18.82 2.26 12.38
C HIS A 44 19.23 3.62 11.78
N GLU A 45 20.24 3.61 10.91
CA GLU A 45 20.69 4.82 10.20
C GLU A 45 19.60 5.37 9.29
N LEU A 46 18.94 4.50 8.50
CA LEU A 46 17.85 4.90 7.62
C LEU A 46 16.65 5.45 8.39
N GLU A 47 16.23 4.80 9.47
CA GLU A 47 15.11 5.25 10.30
C GLU A 47 15.36 6.65 10.86
N ALA A 48 16.58 6.91 11.36
CA ALA A 48 16.96 8.21 11.88
C ALA A 48 16.90 9.30 10.80
N ARG A 49 17.40 9.01 9.59
CA ARG A 49 17.36 9.96 8.45
C ARG A 49 15.94 10.23 7.97
N ILE A 50 15.15 9.20 7.70
CA ILE A 50 13.75 9.37 7.25
C ILE A 50 12.94 10.16 8.28
N THR A 51 13.12 9.87 9.58
CA THR A 51 12.42 10.60 10.64
C THR A 51 12.81 12.08 10.67
N ALA A 52 14.09 12.41 10.49
CA ALA A 52 14.55 13.79 10.42
C ALA A 52 13.96 14.52 9.20
N VAL A 53 13.98 13.87 8.04
CA VAL A 53 13.46 14.39 6.78
C VAL A 53 11.93 14.59 6.84
N ALA A 54 11.18 13.62 7.40
CA ALA A 54 9.74 13.74 7.57
C ALA A 54 9.36 14.97 8.41
N ARG A 55 10.14 15.28 9.45
CA ARG A 55 9.91 16.46 10.30
C ARG A 55 10.29 17.78 9.65
N ALA A 56 11.01 17.77 8.53
CA ALA A 56 11.40 18.97 7.81
C ALA A 56 10.25 19.58 6.97
N GLY A 57 9.10 18.89 6.86
CA GLY A 57 7.88 19.43 6.26
C GLY A 57 7.81 19.31 4.73
N TYR A 58 8.57 18.40 4.12
CA TYR A 58 8.44 18.08 2.70
C TYR A 58 7.09 17.42 2.42
N SER A 59 6.50 17.68 1.24
CA SER A 59 5.24 17.04 0.85
C SER A 59 5.39 15.53 0.60
N ARG A 60 6.61 15.10 0.24
CA ARG A 60 6.90 13.72 -0.15
C ARG A 60 8.36 13.36 0.08
N VAL A 61 8.58 12.12 0.50
CA VAL A 61 9.89 11.51 0.74
C VAL A 61 10.01 10.27 -0.16
N ALA A 62 10.92 10.31 -1.13
CA ALA A 62 11.23 9.20 -2.02
C ALA A 62 12.53 8.52 -1.57
N LEU A 63 12.43 7.30 -1.07
CA LEU A 63 13.59 6.47 -0.74
C LEU A 63 14.06 5.75 -2.00
N ASP A 64 15.26 6.04 -2.48
CA ASP A 64 15.89 5.36 -3.61
C ASP A 64 16.67 4.13 -3.11
N CYS A 65 16.17 2.95 -3.47
CA CYS A 65 16.72 1.65 -3.11
C CYS A 65 17.55 1.00 -4.23
N SER A 66 17.93 1.76 -5.27
CA SER A 66 18.66 1.22 -6.43
C SER A 66 20.00 0.58 -6.05
N GLU A 67 20.64 1.01 -4.96
CA GLU A 67 21.88 0.44 -4.46
C GLU A 67 21.70 -0.41 -3.19
N ILE A 68 20.48 -0.85 -2.88
CA ILE A 68 20.19 -1.77 -1.77
C ILE A 68 20.08 -3.20 -2.28
N GLY A 69 21.18 -3.96 -2.16
CA GLY A 69 21.24 -5.37 -2.60
C GLY A 69 20.79 -6.39 -1.55
N TYR A 70 20.47 -5.96 -0.33
CA TYR A 70 20.09 -6.86 0.75
C TYR A 70 19.16 -6.19 1.77
N MET A 71 18.14 -6.93 2.22
CA MET A 71 17.23 -6.49 3.27
C MET A 71 16.97 -7.62 4.28
N SER A 72 17.00 -7.27 5.56
CA SER A 72 16.61 -8.14 6.67
C SER A 72 15.24 -7.76 7.24
N SER A 73 14.73 -8.51 8.22
CA SER A 73 13.52 -8.14 8.97
C SER A 73 13.62 -6.77 9.63
N ALA A 74 14.81 -6.35 10.07
CA ALA A 74 15.04 -5.00 10.60
C ALA A 74 14.87 -3.93 9.51
N GLY A 75 15.31 -4.21 8.28
CA GLY A 75 15.15 -3.31 7.15
C GLY A 75 13.70 -3.15 6.71
N LEU A 76 12.95 -4.25 6.60
CA LEU A 76 11.50 -4.20 6.32
C LEU A 76 10.76 -3.37 7.37
N ARG A 77 11.12 -3.55 8.64
CA ARG A 77 10.56 -2.76 9.74
C ARG A 77 10.93 -1.27 9.62
N ALA A 78 12.17 -0.95 9.23
CA ALA A 78 12.58 0.44 9.03
C ALA A 78 11.77 1.13 7.92
N LEU A 79 11.46 0.42 6.82
CA LEU A 79 10.58 0.96 5.77
C LEU A 79 9.18 1.28 6.29
N LEU A 80 8.60 0.37 7.09
CA LEU A 80 7.28 0.58 7.70
C LEU A 80 7.27 1.73 8.72
N LEU A 81 8.32 1.86 9.53
CA LEU A 81 8.46 2.95 10.50
C LEU A 81 8.67 4.29 9.79
N GLY A 82 9.45 4.31 8.71
CA GLY A 82 9.62 5.48 7.85
C GLY A 82 8.30 5.93 7.23
N ALA A 83 7.56 4.99 6.64
CA ALA A 83 6.22 5.26 6.08
C ALA A 83 5.27 5.86 7.13
N ARG A 84 5.27 5.30 8.35
CA ARG A 84 4.47 5.80 9.47
C ARG A 84 4.91 7.20 9.92
N ALA A 85 6.21 7.46 9.99
CA ALA A 85 6.75 8.76 10.40
C ALA A 85 6.35 9.86 9.40
N CYS A 86 6.45 9.58 8.09
CA CYS A 86 5.99 10.48 7.05
C CYS A 86 4.48 10.72 7.13
N LEU A 87 3.68 9.67 7.28
CA LEU A 87 2.22 9.80 7.43
C LEU A 87 1.83 10.67 8.63
N GLN A 88 2.53 10.52 9.76
CA GLN A 88 2.31 11.33 10.96
C GLN A 88 2.72 12.80 10.78
N ALA A 89 3.70 13.07 9.91
CA ALA A 89 4.13 14.41 9.55
C ALA A 89 3.27 15.04 8.42
N GLY A 90 2.36 14.28 7.81
CA GLY A 90 1.57 14.72 6.65
C GLY A 90 2.34 14.65 5.33
N SER A 91 3.45 13.93 5.29
CA SER A 91 4.27 13.69 4.09
C SER A 91 3.94 12.33 3.47
N GLU A 92 3.95 12.25 2.14
CA GLU A 92 3.86 10.97 1.44
C GLU A 92 5.22 10.24 1.46
N PHE A 93 5.21 8.90 1.45
CA PHE A 93 6.43 8.09 1.46
C PHE A 93 6.39 7.04 0.36
N ALA A 94 7.45 6.98 -0.45
CA ALA A 94 7.60 6.02 -1.53
C ALA A 94 8.97 5.34 -1.47
N VAL A 95 9.01 4.05 -1.82
CA VAL A 95 10.21 3.20 -1.88
C VAL A 95 10.49 2.85 -3.34
N ALA A 96 11.38 3.62 -3.95
CA ALA A 96 11.68 3.58 -5.38
C ALA A 96 12.80 2.60 -5.72
N ALA A 97 12.83 2.15 -6.98
CA ALA A 97 13.98 1.45 -7.58
C ALA A 97 14.48 0.24 -6.78
N LEU A 98 13.55 -0.52 -6.19
CA LEU A 98 13.88 -1.75 -5.47
C LEU A 98 14.57 -2.75 -6.40
N GLN A 99 15.74 -3.25 -5.99
CA GLN A 99 16.40 -4.39 -6.62
C GLN A 99 15.49 -5.64 -6.60
N PRO A 100 15.55 -6.53 -7.61
CA PRO A 100 14.64 -7.67 -7.76
C PRO A 100 14.53 -8.54 -6.50
N GLU A 101 15.66 -8.82 -5.83
CA GLU A 101 15.69 -9.62 -4.62
C GLU A 101 14.93 -8.96 -3.47
N CYS A 102 15.13 -7.65 -3.28
CA CYS A 102 14.42 -6.86 -2.28
C CYS A 102 12.93 -6.76 -2.60
N ARG A 103 12.58 -6.57 -3.89
CA ARG A 103 11.20 -6.56 -4.38
C ARG A 103 10.48 -7.89 -4.05
N SER A 104 11.12 -9.03 -4.34
CA SER A 104 10.56 -10.36 -4.03
C SER A 104 10.34 -10.57 -2.54
N ILE A 105 11.23 -10.05 -1.68
CA ILE A 105 11.04 -10.12 -0.21
C ILE A 105 9.82 -9.30 0.21
N LEU A 106 9.65 -8.08 -0.33
CA LEU A 106 8.48 -7.26 -0.03
C LEU A 106 7.18 -7.92 -0.53
N ASP A 107 7.23 -8.58 -1.69
CA ASP A 107 6.09 -9.30 -2.26
C ASP A 107 5.70 -10.49 -1.38
N ALA A 108 6.66 -11.35 -1.04
CA ALA A 108 6.45 -12.52 -0.19
C ALA A 108 5.96 -12.16 1.22
N THR A 109 6.23 -10.94 1.69
CA THR A 109 5.76 -10.42 2.99
C THR A 109 4.48 -9.58 2.88
N GLY A 110 3.92 -9.41 1.67
CA GLY A 110 2.72 -8.62 1.41
C GLY A 110 2.91 -7.11 1.55
N LEU A 111 4.14 -6.63 1.69
CA LEU A 111 4.45 -5.21 1.92
C LEU A 111 4.32 -4.36 0.67
N LEU A 112 4.36 -4.95 -0.53
CA LEU A 112 4.05 -4.23 -1.77
C LEU A 112 2.61 -3.70 -1.81
N MET A 113 1.70 -4.26 -1.00
CA MET A 113 0.32 -3.77 -0.90
C MET A 113 0.17 -2.58 0.08
N VAL A 114 1.19 -2.34 0.91
CA VAL A 114 1.17 -1.35 1.99
C VAL A 114 2.02 -0.13 1.64
N LEU A 115 3.15 -0.35 0.96
CA LEU A 115 4.10 0.68 0.58
C LEU A 115 3.89 1.12 -0.87
N ASP A 116 4.00 2.42 -1.15
CA ASP A 116 4.11 2.94 -2.51
C ASP A 116 5.50 2.58 -3.06
N CYS A 117 5.57 1.62 -3.98
CA CYS A 117 6.84 1.07 -4.49
C CYS A 117 6.99 1.26 -6.01
N PRO A 118 7.22 2.48 -6.51
CA PRO A 118 7.44 2.74 -7.92
C PRO A 118 8.78 2.15 -8.42
N GLU A 119 8.85 1.85 -9.71
CA GLU A 119 10.07 1.28 -10.32
C GLU A 119 11.23 2.28 -10.40
N THR A 120 10.94 3.58 -10.43
CA THR A 120 11.96 4.64 -10.58
C THR A 120 11.79 5.76 -9.55
N VAL A 121 12.88 6.48 -9.29
CA VAL A 121 12.90 7.63 -8.37
C VAL A 121 12.05 8.78 -8.93
N GLU A 122 12.04 8.95 -10.25
CA GLU A 122 11.22 9.96 -10.92
C GLU A 122 9.73 9.67 -10.72
N ALA A 123 9.31 8.41 -10.84
CA ALA A 123 7.94 8.00 -10.54
C ALA A 123 7.62 8.19 -9.05
N ALA A 124 8.59 7.95 -8.16
CA ALA A 124 8.43 8.21 -6.74
C ALA A 124 8.24 9.69 -6.43
N LEU A 125 8.97 10.58 -7.10
CA LEU A 125 8.84 12.03 -6.94
C LEU A 125 7.53 12.57 -7.54
N ALA A 126 7.07 11.97 -8.64
CA ALA A 126 5.85 12.38 -9.34
C ALA A 126 4.57 12.17 -8.52
N GLY A 127 4.61 11.38 -7.45
CA GLY A 127 3.40 10.89 -6.79
C GLY A 127 2.99 9.52 -7.30
N PRO A 128 2.02 8.82 -6.68
CA PRO A 128 1.28 7.80 -7.41
C PRO A 128 0.82 8.46 -8.70
N ALA A 129 1.41 8.04 -9.81
CA ALA A 129 1.13 8.63 -11.10
C ALA A 129 -0.39 8.66 -11.26
N ALA A 130 -0.93 9.85 -11.50
CA ALA A 130 -2.15 9.94 -12.27
C ALA A 130 -1.88 9.26 -13.62
N GLY A 131 -2.11 7.95 -13.69
CA GLY A 131 -1.90 7.12 -14.87
C GLY A 131 -0.55 6.39 -14.90
N SER A 132 -0.55 5.11 -14.52
CA SER A 132 0.21 4.01 -15.16
C SER A 132 -0.20 2.65 -14.55
N SER A 133 -1.50 2.35 -14.61
CA SER A 133 -1.97 0.97 -14.86
C SER A 133 -2.19 0.85 -16.37
N PRO A 134 -2.15 -0.34 -17.00
CA PRO A 134 -2.49 -0.46 -18.41
C PRO A 134 -3.90 0.10 -18.62
N GLN A 135 -4.00 1.26 -19.28
CA GLN A 135 -5.27 1.90 -19.58
C GLN A 135 -5.95 1.18 -20.75
N PRO A 136 -7.22 0.78 -20.62
CA PRO A 136 -8.19 1.00 -21.66
C PRO A 136 -8.87 2.35 -21.39
N GLU A 137 -8.38 3.37 -22.11
CA GLU A 137 -9.04 4.63 -22.52
C GLU A 137 -9.75 5.56 -21.49
N PRO A 138 -9.78 6.89 -21.75
CA PRO A 138 -10.28 7.88 -20.81
C PRO A 138 -11.81 8.05 -20.93
N GLN A 139 -12.59 7.52 -19.97
CA GLN A 139 -14.00 7.87 -19.82
C GLN A 139 -14.41 7.97 -18.33
N ASP A 140 -14.82 9.18 -17.96
CA ASP A 140 -15.48 9.66 -16.74
C ASP A 140 -14.72 9.74 -15.40
N THR A 141 -14.44 10.99 -15.02
CA THR A 141 -14.14 11.53 -13.68
C THR A 141 -15.29 11.36 -12.67
N GLN A 142 -15.94 10.20 -12.61
CA GLN A 142 -16.96 9.91 -11.61
C GLN A 142 -16.34 9.23 -10.39
N GLY A 143 -16.59 9.78 -9.21
CA GLY A 143 -16.26 9.14 -7.94
C GLY A 143 -17.07 7.85 -7.73
N ILE A 144 -17.17 7.39 -6.48
CA ILE A 144 -18.09 6.29 -6.16
C ILE A 144 -19.45 6.85 -5.78
N ASP A 145 -20.51 6.36 -6.42
CA ASP A 145 -21.88 6.57 -5.95
C ASP A 145 -22.27 5.40 -5.05
N ILE A 146 -22.76 5.72 -3.85
CA ILE A 146 -23.16 4.74 -2.83
C ILE A 146 -24.63 4.95 -2.49
N ALA A 147 -25.48 4.05 -3.00
CA ALA A 147 -26.89 4.02 -2.64
C ALA A 147 -27.10 3.07 -1.45
N GLU A 148 -27.71 3.58 -0.38
CA GLU A 148 -28.01 2.81 0.83
C GLU A 148 -29.48 2.35 0.85
N ARG A 149 -29.72 1.09 1.19
CA ARG A 149 -31.05 0.54 1.43
C ARG A 149 -31.06 -0.38 2.66
N GLN A 150 -31.96 -0.11 3.61
CA GLN A 150 -32.20 -1.03 4.72
C GLN A 150 -33.00 -2.25 4.25
N LEU A 151 -32.52 -3.45 4.55
CA LEU A 151 -33.17 -4.73 4.27
C LEU A 151 -33.23 -5.58 5.54
N GLY A 152 -34.32 -5.43 6.29
CA GLY A 152 -34.49 -6.13 7.57
C GLY A 152 -33.38 -5.73 8.55
N ARG A 153 -32.55 -6.70 8.97
CA ARG A 153 -31.43 -6.50 9.90
C ARG A 153 -30.11 -6.16 9.21
N ALA A 154 -30.08 -6.13 7.87
CA ALA A 154 -28.90 -5.80 7.09
C ALA A 154 -29.09 -4.47 6.35
N VAL A 155 -27.98 -3.83 6.04
CA VAL A 155 -27.92 -2.68 5.13
C VAL A 155 -27.27 -3.14 3.83
N LEU A 156 -27.92 -2.85 2.71
CA LEU A 156 -27.36 -3.02 1.38
C LEU A 156 -26.78 -1.67 0.92
N LEU A 157 -25.50 -1.66 0.57
CA LEU A 157 -24.84 -0.55 -0.10
C LEU A 157 -24.56 -0.96 -1.55
N THR A 158 -25.22 -0.33 -2.50
CA THR A 158 -24.93 -0.49 -3.93
C THR A 158 -23.81 0.44 -4.30
N LEU A 159 -22.72 -0.12 -4.83
CA LEU A 159 -21.55 0.62 -5.27
C LEU A 159 -21.56 0.74 -6.79
N ASP A 160 -21.55 1.99 -7.27
CA ASP A 160 -21.45 2.32 -8.68
C ASP A 160 -20.20 3.20 -8.90
N GLY A 161 -19.35 2.79 -9.85
CA GLY A 161 -18.08 3.47 -10.14
C GLY A 161 -16.86 2.75 -9.58
N ARG A 162 -15.90 3.53 -9.03
CA ARG A 162 -14.55 3.04 -8.71
C ARG A 162 -14.24 3.16 -7.22
N LEU A 163 -13.73 2.09 -6.62
CA LEU A 163 -13.29 2.07 -5.22
C LEU A 163 -11.76 2.23 -5.14
N GLU A 164 -11.31 3.48 -5.07
CA GLU A 164 -9.91 3.88 -5.16
C GLU A 164 -9.57 4.92 -4.08
N GLY A 165 -8.33 5.41 -4.03
CA GLY A 165 -7.84 6.31 -2.97
C GLY A 165 -8.78 7.44 -2.54
N ARG A 166 -9.49 8.09 -3.47
CA ARG A 166 -10.42 9.20 -3.16
C ARG A 166 -11.80 8.73 -2.67
N SER A 167 -12.28 7.59 -3.15
CA SER A 167 -13.58 7.04 -2.80
C SER A 167 -13.55 6.08 -1.61
N ALA A 168 -12.39 5.53 -1.28
CA ALA A 168 -12.17 4.64 -0.13
C ALA A 168 -12.66 5.23 1.21
N PRO A 169 -12.32 6.49 1.59
CA PRO A 169 -12.82 7.09 2.83
C PRO A 169 -14.36 7.22 2.84
N ILE A 170 -14.97 7.51 1.69
CA ILE A 170 -16.42 7.70 1.55
C ILE A 170 -17.15 6.39 1.92
N LEU A 171 -16.67 5.25 1.44
CA LEU A 171 -17.23 3.95 1.78
C LEU A 171 -17.12 3.67 3.29
N THR A 172 -15.93 3.91 3.87
CA THR A 172 -15.70 3.68 5.30
C THR A 172 -16.61 4.56 6.17
N GLU A 173 -16.80 5.84 5.82
CA GLU A 173 -17.71 6.75 6.52
C GLU A 173 -19.16 6.29 6.46
N ARG A 174 -19.63 5.82 5.29
CA ARG A 174 -20.99 5.30 5.12
C ARG A 174 -21.24 4.08 6.00
N ILE A 175 -20.29 3.15 6.04
CA ILE A 175 -20.38 1.96 6.87
C ILE A 175 -20.29 2.31 8.35
N PHE A 176 -19.42 3.25 8.73
CA PHE A 176 -19.35 3.75 10.10
C PHE A 176 -20.67 4.36 10.55
N ALA A 177 -21.32 5.15 9.70
CA ALA A 177 -22.64 5.70 9.99
C ALA A 177 -23.70 4.60 10.13
N ALA A 178 -23.70 3.58 9.26
CA ALA A 178 -24.64 2.45 9.33
C ALA A 178 -24.45 1.64 10.62
N VAL A 179 -23.20 1.32 10.96
CA VAL A 179 -22.83 0.61 12.19
C VAL A 179 -23.20 1.44 13.43
N GLY A 180 -23.01 2.75 13.39
CA GLY A 180 -23.41 3.68 14.45
C GLY A 180 -24.93 3.72 14.69
N ARG A 181 -25.74 3.44 13.66
CA ARG A 181 -27.20 3.25 13.76
C ARG A 181 -27.60 1.85 14.28
N GLY A 182 -26.63 0.99 14.60
CA GLY A 182 -26.87 -0.38 15.07
C GLY A 182 -26.93 -1.43 13.95
N ASN A 183 -26.69 -1.05 12.70
CA ASN A 183 -26.66 -1.98 11.57
C ASN A 183 -25.24 -2.48 11.33
N ALA A 184 -24.85 -3.54 12.03
CA ALA A 184 -23.53 -4.16 11.86
C ALA A 184 -23.47 -5.21 10.73
N ARG A 185 -24.62 -5.55 10.11
CA ARG A 185 -24.70 -6.48 8.98
C ARG A 185 -24.78 -5.70 7.68
N VAL A 186 -23.75 -5.78 6.86
CA VAL A 186 -23.62 -4.96 5.65
C VAL A 186 -23.34 -5.85 4.44
N VAL A 187 -24.13 -5.67 3.38
CA VAL A 187 -23.87 -6.22 2.05
C VAL A 187 -23.39 -5.10 1.15
N LEU A 188 -22.22 -5.27 0.54
CA LEU A 188 -21.77 -4.40 -0.54
C LEU A 188 -22.10 -5.06 -1.86
N ASP A 189 -23.00 -4.46 -2.63
CA ASP A 189 -23.27 -4.88 -3.99
C ASP A 189 -22.32 -4.19 -4.95
N CYS A 190 -21.40 -4.98 -5.51
CA CYS A 190 -20.29 -4.53 -6.32
C CYS A 190 -20.57 -4.71 -7.83
N ARG A 191 -21.82 -4.96 -8.24
CA ARG A 191 -22.17 -5.25 -9.63
C ARG A 191 -21.79 -4.14 -10.62
N GLN A 192 -21.86 -2.89 -10.18
CA GLN A 192 -21.49 -1.71 -10.98
C GLN A 192 -20.12 -1.15 -10.56
N MET A 193 -19.37 -1.87 -9.74
CA MET A 193 -18.02 -1.49 -9.35
C MET A 193 -17.05 -1.91 -10.46
N GLY A 194 -16.50 -0.92 -11.17
CA GLY A 194 -15.63 -1.17 -12.33
C GLY A 194 -14.15 -1.32 -11.98
N TYR A 195 -13.75 -0.95 -10.76
CA TYR A 195 -12.35 -0.98 -10.36
C TYR A 195 -12.17 -0.91 -8.84
N VAL A 196 -11.14 -1.58 -8.33
CA VAL A 196 -10.67 -1.47 -6.95
C VAL A 196 -9.14 -1.43 -6.89
N ASP A 197 -8.57 -0.50 -6.14
CA ASP A 197 -7.12 -0.41 -5.88
C ASP A 197 -6.75 -0.85 -4.45
N SER A 198 -5.48 -0.71 -4.09
CA SER A 198 -4.99 -1.03 -2.73
C SER A 198 -5.67 -0.21 -1.62
N SER A 199 -6.07 1.04 -1.90
CA SER A 199 -6.80 1.90 -0.96
C SER A 199 -8.23 1.42 -0.76
N GLY A 200 -8.89 1.02 -1.85
CA GLY A 200 -10.21 0.43 -1.83
C GLY A 200 -10.24 -0.88 -1.03
N LEU A 201 -9.27 -1.77 -1.29
CA LEU A 201 -9.11 -3.01 -0.53
C LEU A 201 -8.89 -2.75 0.97
N ARG A 202 -8.05 -1.78 1.34
CA ARG A 202 -7.89 -1.35 2.73
C ARG A 202 -9.20 -0.84 3.34
N ALA A 203 -9.97 -0.04 2.60
CA ALA A 203 -11.27 0.43 3.07
C ALA A 203 -12.25 -0.72 3.32
N LEU A 204 -12.26 -1.75 2.47
CA LEU A 204 -13.05 -2.97 2.67
C LEU A 204 -12.65 -3.68 3.97
N LEU A 205 -11.34 -3.84 4.22
CA LEU A 205 -10.83 -4.48 5.44
C LEU A 205 -11.19 -3.72 6.72
N VAL A 206 -10.97 -2.40 6.72
CA VAL A 206 -11.32 -1.53 7.86
C VAL A 206 -12.83 -1.62 8.14
N SER A 207 -13.63 -1.60 7.08
CA SER A 207 -15.09 -1.69 7.19
C SER A 207 -15.57 -3.05 7.69
N ALA A 208 -14.96 -4.14 7.22
CA ALA A 208 -15.24 -5.49 7.71
C ALA A 208 -14.90 -5.64 9.19
N LYS A 209 -13.75 -5.11 9.61
CA LYS A 209 -13.34 -5.08 11.02
C LYS A 209 -14.34 -4.29 11.88
N LEU A 210 -14.79 -3.13 11.41
CA LEU A 210 -15.78 -2.30 12.11
C LEU A 210 -17.12 -3.03 12.32
N CYS A 211 -17.61 -3.73 11.30
CA CYS A 211 -18.82 -4.55 11.41
C CYS A 211 -18.63 -5.71 12.41
N ASN A 212 -17.49 -6.41 12.34
CA ASN A 212 -17.17 -7.53 13.23
C ASN A 212 -17.07 -7.08 14.70
N ASP A 213 -16.49 -5.91 14.97
CA ASP A 213 -16.37 -5.36 16.33
C ASP A 213 -17.72 -5.01 16.96
N LYS A 214 -18.79 -4.89 16.16
CA LYS A 214 -20.18 -4.71 16.62
C LYS A 214 -21.01 -5.99 16.52
N GLY A 215 -20.37 -7.15 16.37
CA GLY A 215 -21.04 -8.46 16.31
C GLY A 215 -21.84 -8.68 15.02
N GLY A 216 -21.60 -7.87 13.99
CA GLY A 216 -22.12 -8.07 12.66
C GLY A 216 -21.05 -8.57 11.71
N ARG A 217 -21.26 -8.36 10.42
CA ARG A 217 -20.39 -8.85 9.35
C ARG A 217 -20.58 -8.01 8.09
N LEU A 218 -19.50 -7.86 7.33
CA LEU A 218 -19.52 -7.30 5.99
C LEU A 218 -19.27 -8.42 4.97
N VAL A 219 -20.07 -8.45 3.91
CA VAL A 219 -19.90 -9.37 2.78
C VAL A 219 -20.02 -8.63 1.45
N LEU A 220 -19.40 -9.16 0.40
CA LEU A 220 -19.48 -8.63 -0.96
C LEU A 220 -20.47 -9.46 -1.79
N ALA A 221 -21.13 -8.82 -2.74
CA ALA A 221 -22.04 -9.46 -3.67
C ALA A 221 -21.76 -9.02 -5.10
N ALA A 222 -21.90 -9.94 -6.05
CA ALA A 222 -21.88 -9.68 -7.48
C ALA A 222 -20.63 -8.92 -7.97
N LEU A 223 -19.44 -9.32 -7.50
CA LEU A 223 -18.17 -8.76 -7.99
C LEU A 223 -17.97 -9.05 -9.48
N SER A 224 -17.42 -8.08 -10.23
CA SER A 224 -16.95 -8.33 -11.60
C SER A 224 -15.76 -9.31 -11.60
N PRO A 225 -15.51 -10.06 -12.69
CA PRO A 225 -14.37 -10.98 -12.79
C PRO A 225 -13.01 -10.30 -12.51
N GLU A 226 -12.86 -9.04 -12.92
CA GLU A 226 -11.67 -8.23 -12.69
C GLU A 226 -11.50 -7.92 -11.19
N CYS A 227 -12.57 -7.50 -10.52
CA CYS A 227 -12.54 -7.22 -9.09
C CYS A 227 -12.32 -8.50 -8.26
N GLN A 228 -12.93 -9.63 -8.67
CA GLN A 228 -12.68 -10.93 -8.05
C GLN A 228 -11.21 -11.31 -8.14
N SER A 229 -10.61 -11.20 -9.33
CA SER A 229 -9.20 -11.52 -9.55
C SER A 229 -8.28 -10.68 -8.65
N ILE A 230 -8.57 -9.38 -8.49
CA ILE A 230 -7.80 -8.49 -7.61
C ILE A 230 -7.94 -8.90 -6.13
N ILE A 231 -9.15 -9.25 -5.70
CA ILE A 231 -9.43 -9.68 -4.32
C ILE A 231 -8.76 -11.04 -4.02
N ASP A 232 -8.79 -11.96 -4.98
CA ASP A 232 -8.17 -13.28 -4.89
C ASP A 232 -6.65 -13.18 -4.85
N MET A 233 -6.05 -12.40 -5.77
CA MET A 233 -4.60 -12.16 -5.80
C MET A 233 -4.11 -11.53 -4.50
N GLY A 234 -4.90 -10.65 -3.88
CA GLY A 234 -4.56 -10.04 -2.60
C GLY A 234 -4.83 -10.89 -1.37
N GLY A 235 -5.33 -12.13 -1.53
CA GLY A 235 -5.57 -13.07 -0.43
C GLY A 235 -6.70 -12.65 0.54
N PHE A 236 -7.57 -11.72 0.13
CA PHE A 236 -8.58 -11.09 0.98
C PHE A 236 -9.80 -11.99 1.25
N THR A 237 -9.91 -13.10 0.53
CA THR A 237 -10.99 -14.10 0.68
C THR A 237 -11.01 -14.78 2.05
N SER A 238 -9.92 -14.67 2.81
CA SER A 238 -9.84 -15.16 4.20
C SER A 238 -10.55 -14.24 5.21
N ILE A 239 -10.86 -12.99 4.83
CA ILE A 239 -11.38 -11.96 5.75
C ILE A 239 -12.80 -11.53 5.35
N ILE A 240 -13.08 -11.44 4.06
CA ILE A 240 -14.36 -10.97 3.54
C ILE A 240 -14.91 -12.02 2.57
N ASP A 241 -16.06 -12.60 2.92
CA ASP A 241 -16.78 -13.49 2.01
C ASP A 241 -17.39 -12.68 0.88
N TYR A 242 -17.35 -13.24 -0.32
CA TYR A 242 -18.09 -12.73 -1.47
C TYR A 242 -19.01 -13.81 -2.04
N PHE A 243 -20.09 -13.36 -2.66
CA PHE A 243 -21.11 -14.22 -3.26
C PHE A 243 -21.44 -13.73 -4.66
N ASP A 244 -21.86 -14.66 -5.53
CA ASP A 244 -22.23 -14.33 -6.91
C ASP A 244 -23.46 -13.41 -6.99
N THR A 245 -24.34 -13.47 -5.99
CA THR A 245 -25.61 -12.73 -5.97
C THR A 245 -25.86 -12.02 -4.65
N ARG A 246 -26.65 -10.94 -4.71
CA ARG A 246 -27.08 -10.17 -3.53
C ARG A 246 -27.92 -11.03 -2.59
N GLU A 247 -28.74 -11.90 -3.16
CA GLU A 247 -29.63 -12.82 -2.45
C GLU A 247 -28.82 -13.84 -1.63
N ALA A 248 -27.76 -14.41 -2.22
CA ALA A 248 -26.87 -15.32 -1.51
C ALA A 248 -26.12 -14.61 -0.37
N ALA A 249 -25.62 -13.39 -0.61
CA ALA A 249 -24.97 -12.58 0.41
C ALA A 249 -25.90 -12.21 1.57
N LEU A 250 -27.14 -11.80 1.28
CA LEU A 250 -28.15 -11.50 2.30
C LEU A 250 -28.49 -12.74 3.12
N THR A 251 -28.65 -13.89 2.47
CA THR A 251 -28.92 -15.17 3.15
C THR A 251 -27.79 -15.54 4.10
N ALA A 252 -26.53 -15.29 3.72
CA ALA A 252 -25.36 -15.57 4.55
C ALA A 252 -25.25 -14.67 5.81
N LEU A 253 -25.93 -13.52 5.82
CA LEU A 253 -25.96 -12.62 6.99
C LEU A 253 -27.11 -12.92 7.98
N GLY A 254 -28.05 -13.80 7.61
CA GLY A 254 -29.23 -14.19 8.41
C GLY A 254 -30.08 -13.02 8.89
#